data_AF-A0A3C1IIJ8-F1
#
_entry.id   AF-A0A3C1IIJ8-F1
#
_cell.length_a   1.000
_cell.length_b   1.000
_cell.length_c   1.000
_cell.angle_alpha   90.00
_cell.angle_beta   90.00
_cell.angle_gamma   90.00
#
_symmetry.space_group_name_H-M   'P 1'
#
loop_
_entity.id
_entity.type
_entity.pdbx_description
1 polymer ?
#
loop_
_entity_poly.entity_id
_entity_poly.type
_entity_poly.pdbx_seq_one_letter_code
_entity_poly.pdbx_strand_id
1 'polypeptide(L)'
;MAYAQAKTLDQNIIPVIDISPLRDGTNPKAVARELHAASQGLGFIYIKGHGIPEAVIKSARANALEFFALPEATKSAVKVSEKHRGWLGQGGAKMKDGAKADLKESFIWGHQDADGKTLEDHPLRGANQWPDHLPAMQAQAMAYFNHAHDVAHHLMRGFALGLDLEPDFFLKSASRPMSRASYVYYPAQPSDMGEGQFGV
;
A
#
# COMPACT_ATOMS: atom_id res chain seq x y z
N MET A 1 24.08 -19.75 1.21
CA MET A 1 23.87 -18.65 2.17
C MET A 1 22.73 -19.05 3.09
N ALA A 2 22.92 -18.98 4.41
CA ALA A 2 21.85 -19.27 5.36
C ALA A 2 20.88 -18.07 5.40
N TYR A 3 19.61 -18.31 5.14
CA TYR A 3 18.56 -17.31 5.34
C TYR A 3 18.42 -16.99 6.84
N ALA A 4 17.95 -15.78 7.16
CA ALA A 4 17.62 -15.46 8.54
C ALA A 4 16.53 -16.39 9.04
N GLN A 5 16.71 -16.96 10.25
CA GLN A 5 15.72 -17.85 10.84
C GLN A 5 14.58 -17.03 11.43
N ALA A 6 13.34 -17.36 11.04
CA ALA A 6 12.17 -16.71 11.62
C ALA A 6 12.09 -17.00 13.12
N LYS A 7 11.85 -15.96 13.92
CA LYS A 7 11.58 -16.08 15.36
C LYS A 7 10.09 -15.95 15.59
N THR A 8 9.52 -16.83 16.40
CA THR A 8 8.14 -16.69 16.88
C THR A 8 8.12 -15.64 17.99
N LEU A 9 7.26 -14.63 17.84
CA LEU A 9 7.01 -13.59 18.83
C LEU A 9 5.56 -13.70 19.32
N ASP A 10 5.29 -13.16 20.51
CA ASP A 10 3.92 -13.05 21.02
C ASP A 10 3.09 -12.13 20.11
N GLN A 11 1.85 -12.51 19.80
CA GLN A 11 0.99 -11.74 18.89
C GLN A 11 0.64 -10.34 19.44
N ASN A 12 0.67 -10.16 20.77
CA ASN A 12 0.36 -8.90 21.44
C ASN A 12 1.54 -7.93 21.48
N ILE A 13 2.69 -8.31 20.91
CA ILE A 13 3.88 -7.45 20.91
C ILE A 13 3.74 -6.25 19.96
N ILE A 14 2.85 -6.33 18.95
CA ILE A 14 2.58 -5.23 18.02
C ILE A 14 1.41 -4.41 18.58
N PRO A 15 1.63 -3.14 18.96
CA PRO A 15 0.59 -2.31 19.55
C PRO A 15 -0.54 -2.03 18.56
N VAL A 16 -1.77 -2.00 19.07
CA VAL A 16 -2.98 -1.58 18.33
C VAL A 16 -3.40 -0.20 18.84
N ILE A 17 -3.26 0.83 18.02
CA ILE A 17 -3.54 2.23 18.39
C ILE A 17 -4.83 2.70 17.72
N ASP A 18 -5.72 3.31 18.51
CA ASP A 18 -6.92 3.98 17.99
C ASP A 18 -6.59 5.41 17.58
N ILE A 19 -6.71 5.71 16.29
CA ILE A 19 -6.45 7.07 15.79
C ILE A 19 -7.71 7.93 15.69
N SER A 20 -8.87 7.47 16.18
CA SER A 20 -10.09 8.27 16.16
C SER A 20 -9.90 9.64 16.83
N PRO A 21 -9.28 9.74 18.04
CA PRO A 21 -9.05 11.03 18.70
C PRO A 21 -8.06 11.97 17.97
N LEU A 22 -7.21 11.39 17.12
CA LEU A 22 -6.28 12.12 16.25
C LEU A 22 -7.01 12.64 15.00
N ARG A 23 -8.02 11.91 14.50
CA ARG A 23 -8.80 12.30 13.32
C ARG A 23 -9.86 13.34 13.65
N ASP A 24 -10.57 13.19 14.76
CA ASP A 24 -11.63 14.11 15.18
C ASP A 24 -11.13 15.30 16.01
N GLY A 25 -9.86 15.27 16.44
CA GLY A 25 -9.23 16.34 17.20
C GLY A 25 -9.58 16.36 18.70
N THR A 26 -10.31 15.36 19.20
CA THR A 26 -10.72 15.30 20.61
C THR A 26 -9.53 15.12 21.56
N ASN A 27 -8.52 14.32 21.18
CA ASN A 27 -7.31 14.15 21.97
C ASN A 27 -6.08 13.72 21.13
N PRO A 28 -5.63 14.55 20.18
CA PRO A 28 -4.55 14.20 19.26
C PRO A 28 -3.21 13.98 19.99
N LYS A 29 -2.96 14.68 21.10
CA LYS A 29 -1.72 14.55 21.88
C LYS A 29 -1.60 13.20 22.59
N ALA A 30 -2.71 12.59 23.02
CA ALA A 30 -2.66 11.26 23.62
C ALA A 30 -2.25 10.21 22.59
N VAL A 31 -2.92 10.20 21.43
CA VAL A 31 -2.58 9.29 20.32
C VAL A 31 -1.15 9.50 19.83
N ALA A 32 -0.69 10.76 19.75
CA ALA A 32 0.69 11.08 19.37
C ALA A 32 1.73 10.45 20.31
N ARG A 33 1.48 10.46 21.63
CA ARG A 33 2.36 9.79 22.61
C ARG A 33 2.40 8.28 22.40
N GLU A 34 1.25 7.66 22.13
CA GLU A 34 1.17 6.22 21.83
C GLU A 34 1.94 5.87 20.55
N LEU A 35 1.77 6.67 19.48
CA LEU A 35 2.47 6.49 18.22
C LEU A 35 3.99 6.64 18.38
N HIS A 36 4.43 7.64 19.15
CA HIS A 36 5.85 7.85 19.45
C HIS A 36 6.43 6.67 20.24
N ALA A 37 5.77 6.24 21.33
CA ALA A 37 6.22 5.11 22.14
C ALA A 37 6.29 3.81 21.31
N ALA A 38 5.29 3.54 20.48
CA ALA A 38 5.27 2.37 19.61
C ALA A 38 6.40 2.38 18.57
N SER A 39 6.76 3.57 18.06
CA SER A 39 7.85 3.75 17.10
C SER A 39 9.24 3.48 17.69
N GLN A 40 9.38 3.53 19.01
CA GLN A 40 10.63 3.20 19.72
C GLN A 40 10.82 1.70 19.99
N GLY A 41 9.77 0.89 19.75
CA GLY A 41 9.77 -0.55 19.95
C GLY A 41 10.15 -1.33 18.68
N LEU A 42 9.27 -2.23 18.26
CA LEU A 42 9.49 -3.12 17.12
C LEU A 42 9.44 -2.44 15.74
N GLY A 43 8.96 -1.18 15.68
CA GLY A 43 8.74 -0.47 14.42
C GLY A 43 7.48 -0.89 13.65
N PHE A 44 6.57 -1.63 14.29
CA PHE A 44 5.27 -2.02 13.73
C PHE A 44 4.12 -1.54 14.60
N ILE A 45 3.02 -1.13 13.97
CA ILE A 45 1.82 -0.59 14.63
C ILE A 45 0.60 -1.04 13.84
N TYR A 46 -0.41 -1.61 14.52
CA TYR A 46 -1.74 -1.77 13.96
C TYR A 46 -2.58 -0.53 14.27
N ILE A 47 -3.33 -0.05 13.28
CA ILE A 47 -4.18 1.12 13.42
C ILE A 47 -5.64 0.68 13.39
N LYS A 48 -6.40 1.07 14.41
CA LYS A 48 -7.87 1.01 14.40
C LYS A 48 -8.46 2.41 14.40
N GLY A 49 -9.75 2.51 14.09
CA GLY A 49 -10.40 3.80 13.99
C GLY A 49 -9.80 4.66 12.87
N HIS A 50 -9.36 4.06 11.75
CA HIS A 50 -8.78 4.77 10.60
C HIS A 50 -9.82 5.48 9.72
N GLY A 51 -11.08 5.03 9.74
CA GLY A 51 -12.20 5.73 9.09
C GLY A 51 -12.34 5.46 7.59
N ILE A 52 -11.63 4.46 7.07
CA ILE A 52 -11.84 3.95 5.71
C ILE A 52 -13.14 3.13 5.76
N PRO A 53 -14.17 3.44 4.95
CA PRO A 53 -15.41 2.69 4.98
C PRO A 53 -15.21 1.22 4.58
N GLU A 54 -15.85 0.30 5.29
CA GLU A 54 -15.76 -1.14 5.03
C GLU A 54 -16.13 -1.49 3.58
N ALA A 55 -17.11 -0.79 3.00
CA ALA A 55 -17.51 -0.95 1.61
C ALA A 55 -16.39 -0.61 0.61
N VAL A 56 -15.57 0.40 0.92
CA VAL A 56 -14.41 0.79 0.08
C VAL A 56 -13.34 -0.29 0.12
N ILE A 57 -13.05 -0.85 1.31
CA ILE A 57 -12.09 -1.95 1.49
C ILE A 57 -12.55 -3.19 0.72
N LYS A 58 -13.82 -3.59 0.91
CA LYS A 58 -14.42 -4.74 0.21
C LYS A 58 -14.40 -4.56 -1.30
N SER A 59 -14.74 -3.37 -1.78
CA SER A 59 -14.74 -3.06 -3.21
C SER A 59 -13.34 -3.11 -3.81
N ALA A 60 -12.34 -2.50 -3.17
CA ALA A 60 -10.95 -2.57 -3.62
C ALA A 60 -10.43 -4.02 -3.69
N ARG A 61 -10.76 -4.83 -2.68
CA ARG A 61 -10.41 -6.26 -2.66
C ARG A 61 -11.11 -7.05 -3.77
N ALA A 62 -12.41 -6.84 -3.97
CA ALA A 62 -13.18 -7.52 -5.02
C ALA A 62 -12.61 -7.22 -6.41
N ASN A 63 -12.30 -5.95 -6.69
CA ASN A 63 -11.69 -5.55 -7.96
C ASN A 63 -10.32 -6.16 -8.20
N ALA A 64 -9.48 -6.23 -7.15
CA ALA A 64 -8.20 -6.88 -7.25
C ALA A 64 -8.37 -8.35 -7.67
N LEU A 65 -9.27 -9.07 -7.00
CA LEU A 65 -9.55 -10.48 -7.31
C LEU A 65 -10.13 -10.66 -8.72
N GLU A 66 -11.07 -9.80 -9.12
CA GLU A 66 -11.65 -9.83 -10.46
C GLU A 66 -10.57 -9.61 -11.53
N PHE A 67 -9.70 -8.60 -11.35
CA PHE A 67 -8.58 -8.35 -12.24
C PHE A 67 -7.61 -9.53 -12.33
N PHE A 68 -7.18 -10.09 -11.20
CA PHE A 68 -6.18 -11.17 -11.21
C PHE A 68 -6.73 -12.51 -11.72
N ALA A 69 -8.04 -12.72 -11.67
CA ALA A 69 -8.71 -13.89 -12.24
C ALA A 69 -8.77 -13.88 -13.78
N LEU A 70 -8.50 -12.74 -14.42
CA LEU A 70 -8.52 -12.63 -15.87
C LEU A 70 -7.37 -13.41 -16.53
N PRO A 71 -7.54 -13.85 -17.79
CA PRO A 71 -6.47 -14.43 -18.58
C PRO A 71 -5.26 -13.50 -18.67
N GLU A 72 -4.06 -14.08 -18.68
CA GLU A 72 -2.82 -13.31 -18.78
C GLU A 72 -2.80 -12.37 -19.97
N ALA A 73 -3.27 -12.82 -21.14
CA ALA A 73 -3.36 -12.00 -22.35
C ALA A 73 -4.21 -10.74 -22.15
N THR A 74 -5.25 -10.82 -21.31
CA THR A 74 -6.11 -9.68 -20.96
C THR A 74 -5.41 -8.73 -19.98
N LYS A 75 -4.75 -9.27 -18.94
CA LYS A 75 -3.98 -8.46 -17.98
C LYS A 75 -2.80 -7.75 -18.64
N SER A 76 -2.20 -8.37 -19.65
CA SER A 76 -1.07 -7.85 -20.45
C SER A 76 -1.39 -6.53 -21.16
N ALA A 77 -2.66 -6.23 -21.41
CA ALA A 77 -3.08 -4.98 -22.04
C ALA A 77 -2.70 -3.73 -21.23
N VAL A 78 -2.50 -3.87 -19.92
CA VAL A 78 -2.10 -2.79 -19.00
C VAL A 78 -0.75 -3.06 -18.35
N LYS A 79 0.19 -3.65 -19.10
CA LYS A 79 1.55 -3.97 -18.60
C LYS A 79 2.23 -2.75 -18.00
N VAL A 80 2.99 -2.96 -16.92
CA VAL A 80 3.68 -1.90 -16.18
C VAL A 80 4.51 -0.99 -17.12
N SER A 81 4.32 0.32 -17.00
CA SER A 81 5.10 1.33 -17.72
C SER A 81 6.43 1.63 -17.02
N GLU A 82 7.32 2.36 -17.70
CA GLU A 82 8.57 2.89 -17.12
C GLU A 82 8.32 3.72 -15.84
N LYS A 83 7.13 4.33 -15.75
CA LYS A 83 6.67 5.11 -14.60
C LYS A 83 6.15 4.25 -13.44
N HIS A 84 6.25 2.93 -13.56
CA HIS A 84 5.74 1.95 -12.60
C HIS A 84 4.22 2.08 -12.39
N ARG A 85 3.45 2.09 -13.48
CA ARG A 85 1.97 2.05 -13.47
C ARG A 85 1.47 0.89 -14.33
N GLY A 86 0.49 0.14 -13.85
CA GLY A 86 -0.07 -1.03 -14.54
C GLY A 86 0.31 -2.34 -13.86
N TRP A 87 0.16 -3.43 -14.61
CA TRP A 87 0.32 -4.80 -14.16
C TRP A 87 1.73 -5.34 -14.35
N LEU A 88 2.26 -5.92 -13.28
CA LEU A 88 3.48 -6.70 -13.23
C LEU A 88 3.10 -8.18 -13.03
N GLY A 89 3.27 -8.97 -14.08
CA GLY A 89 3.02 -10.41 -14.04
C GLY A 89 4.06 -11.18 -13.22
N GLN A 90 3.79 -12.47 -13.05
CA GLN A 90 4.67 -13.38 -12.31
C GLN A 90 6.09 -13.38 -12.91
N GLY A 91 7.10 -13.41 -12.06
CA GLY A 91 8.51 -13.33 -12.45
C GLY A 91 8.95 -11.98 -13.02
N GLY A 92 8.06 -11.00 -13.08
CA GLY A 92 8.40 -9.61 -13.40
C GLY A 92 9.20 -8.91 -12.30
N ALA A 93 9.15 -9.42 -11.07
CA ALA A 93 10.02 -8.99 -9.96
C ALA A 93 11.03 -10.10 -9.63
N LYS A 94 12.32 -9.72 -9.59
CA LYS A 94 13.38 -10.55 -9.02
C LYS A 94 13.87 -9.88 -7.74
N MET A 95 13.95 -10.62 -6.65
CA MET A 95 14.49 -10.06 -5.40
C MET A 95 15.98 -9.74 -5.52
N LYS A 96 16.72 -10.52 -6.32
CA LYS A 96 18.18 -10.41 -6.54
C LYS A 96 18.57 -11.11 -7.85
N ASP A 97 19.73 -10.77 -8.39
CA ASP A 97 20.32 -11.51 -9.51
C ASP A 97 20.54 -12.99 -9.11
N GLY A 98 20.07 -13.91 -9.94
CA GLY A 98 20.16 -15.36 -9.71
C GLY A 98 19.10 -15.95 -8.75
N ALA A 99 18.20 -15.15 -8.18
CA ALA A 99 17.07 -15.67 -7.39
C ALA A 99 15.96 -16.23 -8.31
N LYS A 100 15.21 -17.24 -7.82
CA LYS A 100 13.97 -17.68 -8.48
C LYS A 100 12.99 -16.51 -8.56
N ALA A 101 12.24 -16.46 -9.66
CA ALA A 101 11.21 -15.46 -9.93
C ALA A 101 10.19 -15.38 -8.78
N ASP A 102 9.81 -14.15 -8.37
CA ASP A 102 8.70 -13.92 -7.45
C ASP A 102 7.39 -14.28 -8.15
N LEU A 103 6.62 -15.21 -7.58
CA LEU A 103 5.40 -15.74 -8.20
C LEU A 103 4.17 -14.88 -7.95
N LYS A 104 4.34 -13.73 -7.30
CA LYS A 104 3.25 -12.77 -7.14
C LYS A 104 2.98 -12.01 -8.43
N GLU A 105 1.72 -11.60 -8.55
CA GLU A 105 1.33 -10.56 -9.49
C GLU A 105 1.11 -9.25 -8.72
N SER A 106 1.31 -8.12 -9.40
CA SER A 106 1.03 -6.82 -8.81
C SER A 106 0.36 -5.91 -9.83
N PHE A 107 -0.65 -5.17 -9.40
CA PHE A 107 -1.22 -4.06 -10.17
C PHE A 107 -0.92 -2.77 -9.42
N ILE A 108 -0.23 -1.82 -10.05
CA ILE A 108 0.34 -0.63 -9.41
C ILE A 108 -0.30 0.62 -10.00
N TRP A 109 -0.78 1.51 -9.14
CA TRP A 109 -1.27 2.83 -9.54
C TRP A 109 -0.76 3.90 -8.58
N GLY A 110 -0.75 5.14 -9.04
CA GLY A 110 -0.33 6.30 -8.26
C GLY A 110 -1.45 7.31 -8.08
N HIS A 111 -1.09 8.41 -7.42
CA HIS A 111 -1.99 9.53 -7.19
C HIS A 111 -2.56 10.11 -8.51
N GLN A 112 -3.83 10.50 -8.45
CA GLN A 112 -4.51 11.36 -9.42
C GLN A 112 -5.18 12.50 -8.65
N ASP A 113 -5.21 13.69 -9.24
CA ASP A 113 -5.96 14.82 -8.69
C ASP A 113 -7.48 14.65 -8.88
N ALA A 114 -8.26 15.65 -8.47
CA ALA A 114 -9.71 15.62 -8.55
C ALA A 114 -10.25 15.54 -9.99
N ASP A 115 -9.46 15.94 -11.00
CA ASP A 115 -9.79 15.83 -12.42
C ASP A 115 -9.33 14.48 -13.01
N GLY A 116 -8.77 13.58 -12.19
CA GLY A 116 -8.19 12.32 -12.63
C GLY A 116 -6.83 12.45 -13.32
N LYS A 117 -6.18 13.63 -13.23
CA LYS A 117 -4.89 13.89 -13.87
C LYS A 117 -3.73 13.53 -12.95
N THR A 118 -2.59 13.19 -13.54
CA THR A 118 -1.34 12.95 -12.80
C THR A 118 -0.29 13.94 -13.29
N LEU A 119 0.54 14.44 -12.37
CA LEU A 119 1.70 15.26 -12.73
C LEU A 119 2.73 14.45 -13.53
N GLU A 120 3.40 15.10 -14.48
CA GLU A 120 4.34 14.51 -15.45
C GLU A 120 5.77 15.06 -15.27
N ASP A 121 6.08 15.54 -14.07
CA ASP A 121 7.28 16.29 -13.69
C ASP A 121 8.36 15.43 -13.02
N HIS A 122 8.23 14.11 -13.03
CA HIS A 122 9.21 13.17 -12.48
C HIS A 122 9.16 11.83 -13.22
N PRO A 123 10.29 11.13 -13.43
CA PRO A 123 10.32 9.84 -14.14
C PRO A 123 9.39 8.76 -13.58
N LEU A 124 9.07 8.82 -12.28
CA LEU A 124 8.16 7.88 -11.58
C LEU A 124 6.73 8.41 -11.39
N ARG A 125 6.40 9.58 -11.97
CA ARG A 125 5.06 10.17 -11.95
C ARG A 125 4.50 10.24 -13.37
N GLY A 126 3.30 9.72 -13.52
CA GLY A 126 2.52 9.84 -14.74
C GLY A 126 1.27 8.99 -14.73
N ALA A 127 0.57 9.02 -15.86
CA ALA A 127 -0.75 8.43 -16.01
C ALA A 127 -0.81 6.97 -15.54
N ASN A 128 -1.85 6.66 -14.78
CA ASN A 128 -2.20 5.28 -14.41
C ASN A 128 -2.67 4.51 -15.65
N GLN A 129 -2.46 3.20 -15.66
CA GLN A 129 -2.96 2.32 -16.71
C GLN A 129 -4.14 1.52 -16.17
N TRP A 130 -5.33 1.77 -16.69
CA TRP A 130 -6.55 1.11 -16.24
C TRP A 130 -7.07 0.16 -17.32
N PRO A 131 -7.53 -1.05 -16.94
CA PRO A 131 -8.06 -2.01 -17.90
C PRO A 131 -9.44 -1.61 -18.41
N ASP A 132 -9.60 -1.48 -19.73
CA ASP A 132 -10.89 -1.13 -20.36
C ASP A 132 -12.02 -2.12 -20.05
N HIS A 133 -11.68 -3.39 -19.80
CA HIS A 133 -12.62 -4.46 -19.50
C HIS A 133 -13.11 -4.45 -18.03
N LEU A 134 -12.52 -3.62 -17.16
CA LEU A 134 -13.00 -3.37 -15.79
C LEU A 134 -13.17 -1.86 -15.56
N PRO A 135 -14.18 -1.21 -16.17
CA PRO A 135 -14.34 0.24 -16.13
C PRO A 135 -14.54 0.80 -14.70
N ALA A 136 -15.05 -0.01 -13.77
CA ALA A 136 -15.21 0.38 -12.37
C ALA A 136 -13.89 0.39 -11.56
N MET A 137 -12.84 -0.29 -12.07
CA MET A 137 -11.61 -0.53 -11.33
C MET A 137 -10.92 0.77 -10.93
N GLN A 138 -10.85 1.75 -11.84
CA GLN A 138 -10.22 3.05 -11.56
C GLN A 138 -10.90 3.75 -10.38
N ALA A 139 -12.23 3.94 -10.45
CA ALA A 139 -12.96 4.71 -9.46
C ALA A 139 -12.83 4.10 -8.06
N GLN A 140 -12.97 2.78 -7.97
CA GLN A 140 -12.92 2.04 -6.71
C GLN A 140 -11.49 1.94 -6.14
N ALA A 141 -10.47 1.74 -6.99
CA ALA A 141 -9.07 1.75 -6.56
C ALA A 141 -8.61 3.14 -6.09
N MET A 142 -9.05 4.20 -6.77
CA MET A 142 -8.77 5.58 -6.37
C MET A 142 -9.52 5.98 -5.09
N ALA A 143 -10.75 5.49 -4.88
CA ALA A 143 -11.46 5.70 -3.62
C ALA A 143 -10.68 5.13 -2.43
N TYR A 144 -10.18 3.89 -2.54
CA TYR A 144 -9.33 3.31 -1.50
C TYR A 144 -8.01 4.09 -1.34
N PHE A 145 -7.34 4.46 -2.44
CA PHE A 145 -6.12 5.25 -2.41
C PHE A 145 -6.30 6.55 -1.64
N ASN A 146 -7.35 7.32 -1.94
CA ASN A 146 -7.60 8.62 -1.33
C ASN A 146 -7.88 8.47 0.18
N HIS A 147 -8.71 7.51 0.57
CA HIS A 147 -8.95 7.23 1.98
C HIS A 147 -7.69 6.78 2.74
N ALA A 148 -6.87 5.91 2.14
CA ALA A 148 -5.59 5.52 2.74
C ALA A 148 -4.59 6.69 2.81
N HIS A 149 -4.64 7.59 1.83
CA HIS A 149 -3.83 8.81 1.82
C HIS A 149 -4.22 9.77 2.94
N ASP A 150 -5.52 9.93 3.23
CA ASP A 150 -6.00 10.72 4.36
C ASP A 150 -5.54 10.13 5.70
N VAL A 151 -5.60 8.80 5.85
CA VAL A 151 -5.07 8.11 7.03
C VAL A 151 -3.58 8.39 7.19
N ALA A 152 -2.80 8.35 6.11
CA ALA A 152 -1.38 8.69 6.13
C ALA A 152 -1.14 10.14 6.60
N HIS A 153 -1.97 11.10 6.19
CA HIS A 153 -1.90 12.49 6.68
C HIS A 153 -2.15 12.60 8.18
N HIS A 154 -3.16 11.89 8.70
CA HIS A 154 -3.39 11.86 10.15
C HIS A 154 -2.20 11.25 10.90
N LEU A 155 -1.65 10.13 10.42
CA LEU A 155 -0.49 9.50 11.03
C LEU A 155 0.74 10.41 11.00
N MET A 156 1.02 11.08 9.88
CA MET A 156 2.12 12.05 9.78
C MET A 156 1.98 13.19 10.80
N ARG A 157 0.76 13.71 11.01
CA ARG A 157 0.50 14.69 12.08
C ARG A 157 0.71 14.10 13.47
N GLY A 158 0.23 12.88 13.70
CA GLY A 158 0.42 12.16 14.97
C GLY A 158 1.90 11.96 15.31
N PHE A 159 2.72 11.56 14.33
CA PHE A 159 4.16 11.42 14.52
C PHE A 159 4.86 12.75 14.75
N ALA A 160 4.48 13.82 14.02
CA ALA A 160 5.04 15.16 14.24
C ALA A 160 4.76 15.64 15.68
N LEU A 161 3.51 15.52 16.13
CA LEU A 161 3.12 15.85 17.50
C LEU A 161 3.86 15.01 18.54
N GLY A 162 4.08 13.72 18.26
CA GLY A 162 4.79 12.81 19.17
C GLY A 162 6.29 13.13 19.31
N LEU A 163 6.84 13.88 18.35
CA LEU A 163 8.22 14.37 18.34
C LEU A 163 8.32 15.84 18.80
N ASP A 164 7.24 16.40 19.37
CA ASP A 164 7.14 17.82 19.75
C ASP A 164 7.44 18.79 18.58
N LEU A 165 7.02 18.42 17.37
CA LEU A 165 7.11 19.25 16.16
C LEU A 165 5.75 19.88 15.82
N GLU A 166 5.78 20.89 14.95
CA GLU A 166 4.57 21.46 14.33
C GLU A 166 3.72 20.36 13.66
N PRO A 167 2.38 20.36 13.81
CA PRO A 167 1.53 19.25 13.32
C PRO A 167 1.75 18.90 11.84
N ASP A 168 1.89 19.90 10.99
CA ASP A 168 2.07 19.71 9.55
C ASP A 168 3.54 19.61 9.12
N PHE A 169 4.47 19.36 10.06
CA PHE A 169 5.92 19.32 9.78
C PHE A 169 6.26 18.39 8.61
N PHE A 170 5.73 17.16 8.61
CA PHE A 170 5.96 16.18 7.53
C PHE A 170 5.08 16.40 6.29
N LEU A 171 4.08 17.28 6.36
CA LEU A 171 3.13 17.53 5.26
C LEU A 171 3.58 18.65 4.33
N LYS A 172 4.62 19.40 4.69
CA LYS A 172 5.15 20.53 3.90
C LYS A 172 5.52 20.15 2.46
N SER A 173 5.89 18.89 2.22
CA SER A 173 6.25 18.36 0.90
C SER A 173 5.19 17.41 0.31
N ALA A 174 4.02 17.29 0.93
CA ALA A 174 2.98 16.33 0.53
C ALA A 174 2.13 16.80 -0.68
N SER A 175 2.25 18.06 -1.10
CA SER A 175 1.44 18.65 -2.19
C SER A 175 1.70 18.05 -3.58
N ARG A 176 2.79 17.29 -3.75
CA ARG A 176 3.16 16.62 -5.01
C ARG A 176 3.48 15.15 -4.71
N PRO A 177 2.48 14.35 -4.32
CA PRO A 177 2.72 13.02 -3.79
C PRO A 177 3.31 12.10 -4.87
N MET A 178 4.36 11.37 -4.49
CA MET A 178 4.87 10.22 -5.27
C MET A 178 4.28 8.89 -4.80
N SER A 179 3.30 8.94 -3.89
CA SER A 179 2.65 7.77 -3.32
C SER A 179 2.04 6.90 -4.41
N ARG A 180 2.20 5.59 -4.23
CA ARG A 180 1.62 4.55 -5.07
C ARG A 180 0.94 3.51 -4.18
N ALA A 181 -0.10 2.90 -4.72
CA ALA A 181 -0.73 1.73 -4.14
C ALA A 181 -0.50 0.53 -5.06
N SER A 182 -0.64 -0.65 -4.48
CA SER A 182 -0.54 -1.89 -5.22
C SER A 182 -1.55 -2.90 -4.69
N TYR A 183 -2.25 -3.52 -5.63
CA TYR A 183 -2.86 -4.82 -5.38
C TYR A 183 -1.80 -5.87 -5.61
N VAL A 184 -1.68 -6.80 -4.69
CA VAL A 184 -0.72 -7.89 -4.75
C VAL A 184 -1.48 -9.20 -4.61
N TYR A 185 -1.24 -10.13 -5.52
CA TYR A 185 -1.87 -11.43 -5.52
C TYR A 185 -0.82 -12.52 -5.53
N TYR A 186 -0.94 -13.44 -4.58
CA TYR A 186 -0.12 -14.63 -4.47
C TYR A 186 -0.96 -15.82 -4.92
N PRO A 187 -0.70 -16.41 -6.09
CA PRO A 187 -1.43 -17.57 -6.56
C PRO A 187 -1.12 -18.79 -5.68
N ALA A 188 -2.05 -19.74 -5.62
CA ALA A 188 -1.83 -21.02 -4.96
C ALA A 188 -0.59 -21.72 -5.57
N GLN A 189 0.34 -22.14 -4.70
CA GLN A 189 1.58 -22.79 -5.12
C GLN A 189 1.54 -24.30 -4.81
N PRO A 190 2.15 -25.14 -5.68
CA PRO A 190 2.41 -26.54 -5.37
C PRO A 190 3.26 -26.67 -4.10
N SER A 191 2.96 -27.69 -3.28
CA SER A 191 3.64 -27.91 -1.98
C SER A 191 5.11 -28.36 -2.10
N ASP A 192 5.56 -28.73 -3.30
CA ASP A 192 6.87 -29.30 -3.61
C ASP A 192 7.89 -28.28 -4.16
N MET A 193 7.56 -26.98 -4.16
CA MET A 193 8.38 -25.90 -4.73
C MET A 193 9.72 -25.64 -4.00
N GLY A 194 9.86 -26.14 -2.77
CA GLY A 194 11.06 -26.04 -1.92
C GLY A 194 11.30 -24.67 -1.30
N GLU A 195 12.21 -24.60 -0.32
CA GLU A 195 12.47 -23.39 0.51
C GLU A 195 13.08 -22.19 -0.25
N GLY A 196 13.55 -22.39 -1.48
CA GLY A 196 14.18 -21.35 -2.29
C GLY A 196 13.23 -20.54 -3.19
N GLN A 197 11.92 -20.82 -3.13
CA GLN A 197 10.91 -20.13 -3.92
C GLN A 197 10.37 -18.90 -3.18
N PHE A 198 10.44 -17.72 -3.83
CA PHE A 198 9.92 -16.47 -3.29
C PHE A 198 8.52 -16.18 -3.82
N GLY A 199 7.76 -15.38 -3.08
CA GLY A 199 6.34 -15.12 -3.36
C GLY A 199 5.40 -16.04 -2.58
N VAL A 200 5.82 -16.41 -1.37
CA VAL A 200 5.10 -17.27 -0.41
C VAL A 200 5.28 -16.67 0.97
#